data_AF-A0A2E7FP47-F1
#
_entry.id   AF-A0A2E7FP47-F1
#
_cell.length_a   1.000
_cell.length_b   1.000
_cell.length_c   1.000
_cell.angle_alpha   90.00
_cell.angle_beta   90.00
_cell.angle_gamma   90.00
#
_symmetry.space_group_name_H-M   'P 1'
#
loop_
_entity.id
_entity.type
_entity.pdbx_description
1 polymer ?
#
loop_
_entity_poly.entity_id
_entity_poly.type
_entity_poly.pdbx_seq_one_letter_code
_entity_poly.pdbx_strand_id
1 'polypeptide(L)' 'MPEERVSVIIRFDRYADSNIPYMYHCHILEHVDNGMMGQFVVVDEKSN' A
#
# COMPACT_ATOMS: atom_id res chain seq x y z
N MET A 1 -16.02 -4.65 10.40
CA MET A 1 -16.99 -3.95 11.29
C MET A 1 -16.51 -2.51 11.54
N PRO A 2 -17.34 -1.54 11.96
CA PRO A 2 -16.83 -0.24 12.40
C PRO A 2 -15.86 -0.45 13.58
N GLU A 3 -14.69 0.19 13.54
CA GLU A 3 -13.64 0.14 14.59
C GLU A 3 -12.80 -1.15 14.71
N GLU A 4 -12.91 -2.08 13.76
CA GLU A 4 -12.08 -3.28 13.72
C GLU A 4 -10.62 -2.93 13.40
N ARG A 5 -9.70 -3.26 14.30
CA ARG A 5 -8.24 -3.10 14.09
C ARG A 5 -7.64 -4.43 13.66
N VAL A 6 -7.05 -4.46 12.48
CA VAL A 6 -6.36 -5.62 11.95
C VAL A 6 -4.87 -5.29 11.79
N SER A 7 -4.01 -6.22 12.18
CA SER A 7 -2.56 -6.14 11.93
C SER A 7 -2.18 -7.21 10.90
N VAL A 8 -1.40 -6.82 9.90
CA VAL A 8 -0.98 -7.71 8.81
C VAL A 8 0.54 -7.65 8.70
N ILE A 9 1.17 -8.82 8.57
CA ILE A 9 2.60 -8.95 8.28
C ILE A 9 2.72 -9.44 6.84
N ILE A 10 3.45 -8.70 6.00
CA ILE A 10 3.63 -8.97 4.58
C ILE A 10 5.12 -8.91 4.27
N ARG A 11 5.61 -9.82 3.42
CA ARG A 11 6.97 -9.78 2.87
C ARG A 11 6.92 -9.21 1.46
N PHE A 12 7.72 -8.18 1.20
CA PHE A 12 7.88 -7.60 -0.13
C PHE A 12 9.10 -8.22 -0.81
N ASP A 13 8.88 -9.25 -1.62
CA ASP A 13 9.95 -9.99 -2.33
C ASP A 13 10.56 -9.18 -3.51
N ARG A 14 9.93 -8.07 -3.90
CA ARG A 14 10.39 -7.16 -4.96
C ARG A 14 10.32 -5.73 -4.49
N TYR A 15 11.42 -5.01 -4.65
CA TYR A 15 11.45 -3.55 -4.55
C TYR A 15 10.59 -3.00 -5.69
N ALA A 16 9.53 -2.26 -5.34
CA ALA A 16 8.73 -1.60 -6.37
C ALA A 16 9.61 -0.56 -7.06
N ASP A 17 9.61 -0.55 -8.38
CA ASP A 17 10.19 0.55 -9.15
C ASP A 17 9.38 1.82 -8.83
N SER A 18 10.02 2.99 -8.76
CA SER A 18 9.31 4.25 -8.56
C SER A 18 8.26 4.52 -9.64
N ASN A 19 8.36 3.85 -10.80
CA ASN A 19 7.39 3.95 -11.89
C ASN A 19 6.15 3.05 -11.69
N ILE A 20 6.22 2.00 -10.88
CA ILE A 20 5.10 1.07 -10.60
C ILE A 20 5.05 0.80 -9.09
N PRO A 21 4.50 1.74 -8.29
CA PRO A 21 4.42 1.60 -6.84
C PRO A 21 3.40 0.54 -6.41
N TYR A 22 3.53 0.04 -5.18
CA TYR A 22 2.49 -0.77 -4.57
C TYR A 22 1.30 0.10 -4.18
N MET A 23 0.10 -0.37 -4.51
CA MET A 23 -1.15 0.28 -4.17
C MET A 23 -1.79 -0.40 -2.95
N TYR A 24 -2.30 0.39 -2.02
CA TYR A 24 -3.26 -0.07 -1.03
C TYR A 24 -4.51 0.80 -1.15
N HIS A 25 -5.67 0.14 -1.25
CA HIS A 25 -6.92 0.86 -1.29
C HIS A 25 -8.06 0.05 -0.68
N CYS A 26 -9.13 0.71 -0.29
CA CYS A 26 -10.38 0.03 -0.03
C CYS A 26 -10.92 -0.53 -1.37
N HIS A 27 -11.31 -1.80 -1.41
CA HIS A 27 -11.94 -2.40 -2.61
C HIS A 27 -13.34 -1.84 -2.91
N ILE A 28 -13.88 -0.98 -2.04
CA ILE A 28 -15.15 -0.28 -2.22
C ILE A 28 -14.88 1.01 -3.01
N LEU A 29 -15.47 1.11 -4.20
CA LEU A 29 -15.22 2.21 -5.15
C LEU A 29 -15.53 3.60 -4.55
N GLU A 30 -16.60 3.73 -3.78
CA GLU A 30 -16.94 5.01 -3.13
C GLU A 30 -15.93 5.42 -2.04
N HIS A 31 -15.25 4.45 -1.42
CA HIS A 31 -14.27 4.75 -0.37
C HIS A 31 -12.90 5.12 -0.96
N VAL A 32 -12.56 4.55 -2.12
CA VAL A 32 -11.31 4.92 -2.81
C VAL A 32 -11.35 6.39 -3.27
N ASP A 33 -12.51 6.86 -3.75
CA ASP A 33 -12.72 8.27 -4.14
C ASP A 33 -12.69 9.23 -2.93
N ASN A 34 -13.09 8.75 -1.74
CA ASN A 34 -13.01 9.50 -0.49
C ASN A 34 -11.61 9.47 0.16
N GLY A 35 -10.57 9.07 -0.59
CA GLY A 35 -9.18 9.14 -0.15
C GLY A 35 -8.67 7.88 0.56
N MET A 36 -9.40 6.76 0.51
CA MET A 36 -8.88 5.46 0.97
C MET A 36 -8.05 4.75 -0.10
N MET A 37 -7.28 5.50 -0.90
CA MET A 37 -6.26 5.02 -1.82
C MET A 37 -4.92 5.65 -1.48
N GLY A 38 -3.90 4.82 -1.38
CA GLY A 38 -2.52 5.26 -1.23
C GLY A 38 -1.57 4.36 -2.00
N GLN A 39 -0.39 4.89 -2.26
CA GLN A 39 0.68 4.17 -2.92
C GLN A 39 1.97 4.32 -2.12
N PHE A 40 2.81 3.29 -2.12
CA PHE A 40 4.12 3.32 -1.50
C PHE A 40 5.14 2.55 -2.33
N VAL A 41 6.39 2.97 -2.23
CA VAL A 41 7.53 2.34 -2.89
C VAL A 41 8.36 1.66 -1.81
N VAL A 42 8.74 0.41 -2.05
CA VAL A 42 9.71 -0.31 -1.22
C VAL A 42 11.07 -0.15 -1.88
N VAL A 43 11.98 0.58 -1.23
CA VAL A 43 13.34 0.86 -1.73
C VAL A 43 14.38 0.00 -1.00
N ASP A 44 15.49 -0.32 -1.67
CA ASP A 44 16.65 -0.96 -1.04
C ASP A 44 17.52 0.10 -0.36
N GLU A 45 17.88 -0.11 0.90
CA GLU A 45 18.70 0.80 1.71
C GLU A 45 20.12 1.01 1.15
N LYS A 46 20.59 0.13 0.25
CA LYS A 46 21.93 0.20 -0.36
C LYS A 46 22.06 1.08 -1.60
N SER A 47 21.01 1.81 -1.99
CA SER A 47 21.00 2.62 -3.21
C SER A 47 21.33 4.11 -3.00
N ASN A 48 22.10 4.46 -1.96
CA ASN A 48 22.60 5.83 -1.74
C ASN A 48 24.12 5.92 -1.96
#